data_AF-A0A7Y8LSL8-F1
#
_entry.id   AF-A0A7Y8LSL8-F1
#
_cell.length_a   1.000
_cell.length_b   1.000
_cell.length_c   1.000
_cell.angle_alpha   90.00
_cell.angle_beta   90.00
_cell.angle_gamma   90.00
#
_symmetry.space_group_name_H-M   'P 1'
#
loop_
_entity.id
_entity.type
_entity.pdbx_description
1 polymer ?
#
loop_
_entity_poly.entity_id
_entity_poly.type
_entity_poly.pdbx_seq_one_letter_code
_entity_poly.pdbx_strand_id
1 'polypeptide(L)'
;MPKTLEREWEFELPAARPEEILAGLAARDRLFGQTLLMEPEEQPEKSVEAWIGTSDALAGQVYHLGIYAELSGAKEYLEPAADALTEVFEEQIAAGTADAAAATLLERQPVDGIVFQAVPEEEEQPQLVLPEWLAPEGAELPWGFTAVDRTGARWPRAEVVERHRRLAVVPFGEEYLLYALPPLEEEEEK
;
A
#
# COMPACT_ATOMS: atom_id res chain seq x y z
N MET A 1 26.72 0.41 18.54
CA MET A 1 25.35 0.91 18.33
C MET A 1 25.06 0.77 16.85
N PRO A 2 23.98 0.10 16.45
CA PRO A 2 23.53 0.15 15.06
C PRO A 2 23.35 1.61 14.68
N LYS A 3 23.74 1.95 13.46
CA LYS A 3 23.46 3.28 12.92
C LYS A 3 22.19 3.16 12.08
N THR A 4 21.35 4.17 12.19
CA THR A 4 20.15 4.31 11.39
C THR A 4 20.39 5.32 10.25
N LEU A 5 19.76 5.08 9.12
CA LEU A 5 19.64 6.01 8.00
C LEU A 5 18.17 6.04 7.60
N GLU A 6 17.61 7.24 7.54
CA GLU A 6 16.25 7.46 7.04
C GLU A 6 16.32 7.98 5.61
N ARG A 7 15.46 7.46 4.73
CA ARG A 7 15.43 7.84 3.32
C ARG A 7 14.01 7.86 2.78
N GLU A 8 13.75 8.78 1.86
CA GLU A 8 12.44 8.97 1.24
C GLU A 8 12.57 8.95 -0.29
N TRP A 9 11.52 8.44 -0.94
CA TRP A 9 11.34 8.42 -2.38
C TRP A 9 9.93 8.87 -2.72
N GLU A 10 9.79 9.56 -3.85
CA GLU A 10 8.50 9.96 -4.40
C GLU A 10 8.38 9.42 -5.83
N PHE A 11 7.28 8.72 -6.09
CA PHE A 11 6.94 8.19 -7.39
C PHE A 11 5.63 8.81 -7.88
N GLU A 12 5.62 9.25 -9.13
CA GLU A 12 4.42 9.74 -9.81
C GLU A 12 3.90 8.66 -10.77
N LEU A 13 2.66 8.25 -10.56
CA LEU A 13 1.96 7.26 -11.36
C LEU A 13 0.77 7.92 -12.07
N PRO A 14 0.39 7.45 -13.27
CA PRO A 14 -0.82 7.93 -13.93
C PRO A 14 -2.05 7.62 -13.07
N ALA A 15 -3.07 8.47 -13.16
CA ALA A 15 -4.34 8.32 -12.44
C ALA A 15 -5.54 8.80 -13.27
N ALA A 16 -5.44 8.77 -14.60
CA ALA A 16 -6.49 9.21 -15.50
C ALA A 16 -7.62 8.18 -15.66
N ARG A 17 -7.40 6.94 -15.21
CA ARG A 17 -8.35 5.82 -15.25
C ARG A 17 -8.39 5.08 -13.91
N PRO A 18 -9.51 4.40 -13.57
CA PRO A 18 -9.61 3.69 -12.30
C PRO A 18 -8.54 2.60 -12.15
N GLU A 19 -8.18 1.91 -13.23
CA GLU A 19 -7.13 0.88 -13.21
C GLU A 19 -5.74 1.46 -12.92
N GLU A 20 -5.52 2.75 -13.20
CA GLU A 20 -4.24 3.42 -12.95
C GLU A 20 -4.14 3.84 -11.47
N ILE A 21 -5.24 4.32 -10.87
CA ILE A 21 -5.33 4.52 -9.41
C ILE A 21 -5.17 3.16 -8.69
N LEU A 22 -5.81 2.12 -9.20
CA LEU A 22 -5.68 0.76 -8.65
C LEU A 22 -4.23 0.27 -8.67
N ALA A 23 -3.46 0.57 -9.72
CA ALA A 23 -2.04 0.22 -9.80
C ALA A 23 -1.23 0.91 -8.70
N GLY A 24 -1.49 2.20 -8.44
CA GLY A 24 -0.85 2.93 -7.33
C GLY A 24 -1.18 2.33 -5.96
N LEU A 25 -2.46 2.01 -5.71
CA LEU A 25 -2.89 1.38 -4.46
C LEU A 25 -2.32 -0.04 -4.31
N ALA A 26 -2.28 -0.82 -5.38
CA ALA A 26 -1.69 -2.15 -5.37
C ALA A 26 -0.18 -2.09 -5.11
N ALA A 27 0.54 -1.12 -5.68
CA ALA A 27 1.95 -0.89 -5.36
C ALA A 27 2.14 -0.53 -3.88
N ARG A 28 1.30 0.37 -3.34
CA ARG A 28 1.32 0.75 -1.91
C ARG A 28 1.11 -0.47 -1.01
N ASP A 29 0.12 -1.30 -1.33
CA ASP A 29 -0.20 -2.53 -0.61
C ASP A 29 0.96 -3.54 -0.62
N ARG A 30 1.69 -3.64 -1.73
CA ARG A 30 2.90 -4.47 -1.78
C ARG A 30 4.00 -3.94 -0.88
N LEU A 31 4.15 -2.63 -0.73
CA LEU A 31 5.32 -2.02 -0.07
C LEU A 31 5.12 -1.76 1.42
N PHE A 32 3.92 -1.37 1.84
CA PHE A 32 3.66 -0.90 3.19
C PHE A 32 3.93 -1.98 4.25
N GLY A 33 4.64 -1.59 5.31
CA GLY A 33 4.86 -2.44 6.49
C GLY A 33 5.83 -3.60 6.23
N GLN A 34 6.46 -3.66 5.06
CA GLN A 34 7.50 -4.64 4.78
C GLN A 34 8.78 -4.34 5.57
N THR A 35 9.49 -5.41 5.91
CA THR A 35 10.86 -5.33 6.41
C THR A 35 11.74 -6.16 5.50
N LEU A 36 12.71 -5.51 4.85
CA LEU A 36 13.64 -6.17 3.93
C LEU A 36 15.00 -6.35 4.60
N LEU A 37 15.54 -7.56 4.50
CA LEU A 37 16.90 -7.85 4.94
C LEU A 37 17.83 -7.86 3.73
N MET A 38 18.77 -6.92 3.71
CA MET A 38 19.77 -6.80 2.66
C MET A 38 21.11 -7.35 3.14
N GLU A 39 21.53 -8.46 2.56
CA GLU A 39 22.77 -9.17 2.93
C GLU A 39 23.87 -8.92 1.90
N PRO A 40 24.97 -8.24 2.27
CA PRO A 40 26.13 -8.11 1.39
C PRO A 40 26.72 -9.49 1.08
N GLU A 41 26.92 -9.83 -0.20
CA GLU A 41 27.39 -11.15 -0.64
C GLU A 41 28.69 -11.60 0.06
N GLU A 42 29.62 -10.67 0.28
CA GLU A 42 30.93 -10.96 0.87
C GLU A 42 30.90 -11.00 2.41
N GLN A 43 29.93 -10.33 3.05
CA GLN A 43 29.86 -10.14 4.51
C GLN A 43 28.39 -10.16 4.98
N PRO A 44 27.71 -11.34 4.97
CA PRO A 44 26.31 -11.45 5.35
C PRO A 44 26.02 -11.02 6.79
N GLU A 45 27.00 -11.13 7.69
CA GLU A 45 26.90 -10.68 9.08
C GLU A 45 26.78 -9.15 9.24
N LYS A 46 26.96 -8.40 8.14
CA LYS A 46 26.81 -6.94 8.08
C LYS A 46 25.53 -6.52 7.37
N SER A 47 24.50 -7.36 7.46
CA SER A 47 23.19 -7.08 6.89
C SER A 47 22.61 -5.74 7.35
N VAL A 48 21.79 -5.18 6.47
CA VAL A 48 21.01 -3.97 6.73
C VAL A 48 19.55 -4.37 6.69
N GLU A 49 18.83 -4.07 7.77
CA GLU A 49 17.38 -4.22 7.83
C GLU A 49 16.74 -2.89 7.44
N ALA A 50 15.76 -2.92 6.54
CA ALA A 50 15.01 -1.75 6.09
C ALA A 50 13.52 -1.94 6.38
N TRP A 51 12.97 -1.16 7.31
CA TRP A 51 11.53 -1.07 7.52
C TRP A 51 10.92 -0.04 6.57
N ILE A 52 9.81 -0.38 5.91
CA ILE A 52 9.20 0.42 4.85
C ILE A 52 7.84 0.96 5.29
N GLY A 53 7.69 2.28 5.22
CA GLY A 53 6.42 3.00 5.29
C GLY A 53 6.03 3.55 3.91
N THR A 54 4.74 3.80 3.71
CA THR A 54 4.25 4.43 2.49
C THR A 54 3.21 5.51 2.82
N SER A 55 2.94 6.38 1.86
CA SER A 55 1.83 7.32 1.87
C SER A 55 1.32 7.54 0.45
N ASP A 56 0.09 8.02 0.30
CA ASP A 56 -0.47 8.34 -1.01
C ASP A 56 -1.34 9.58 -1.07
N ALA A 57 -1.31 10.22 -2.23
CA ALA A 57 -2.15 11.37 -2.55
C ALA A 57 -2.57 11.36 -4.02
N LEU A 58 -3.70 12.00 -4.31
CA LEU A 58 -4.19 12.19 -5.67
C LEU A 58 -4.23 13.69 -6.01
N ALA A 59 -3.46 14.10 -7.03
CA ALA A 59 -3.45 15.46 -7.55
C ALA A 59 -3.85 15.46 -9.03
N GLY A 60 -5.13 15.72 -9.29
CA GLY A 60 -5.67 15.71 -10.65
C GLY A 60 -5.63 14.31 -11.27
N GLN A 61 -4.74 14.10 -12.25
CA GLN A 61 -4.55 12.81 -12.94
C GLN A 61 -3.21 12.15 -12.60
N VAL A 62 -2.59 12.56 -11.48
CA VAL A 62 -1.34 12.00 -10.98
C VAL A 62 -1.59 11.42 -9.59
N TYR A 63 -1.25 10.15 -9.43
CA TYR A 63 -1.18 9.46 -8.14
C TYR A 63 0.24 9.59 -7.63
N HIS A 64 0.40 10.14 -6.42
CA HIS A 64 1.68 10.28 -5.75
C HIS A 64 1.83 9.14 -4.75
N LEU A 65 2.89 8.33 -4.90
CA LEU A 65 3.30 7.32 -3.94
C LEU A 65 4.56 7.81 -3.22
N GLY A 66 4.43 8.13 -1.95
CA GLY A 66 5.56 8.36 -1.06
C GLY A 66 6.01 7.04 -0.45
N ILE A 67 7.32 6.77 -0.45
CA ILE A 67 7.94 5.63 0.23
C ILE A 67 8.98 6.18 1.19
N TYR A 68 8.91 5.75 2.45
CA TYR A 68 9.91 6.04 3.47
C TYR A 68 10.53 4.74 3.94
N ALA A 69 11.84 4.73 4.17
CA ALA A 69 12.53 3.61 4.78
C ALA A 69 13.41 4.04 5.96
N GLU A 70 13.32 3.28 7.05
CA GLU A 70 14.29 3.32 8.15
C GLU A 70 15.24 2.13 8.00
N LEU A 71 16.50 2.41 7.67
CA LEU A 71 17.55 1.40 7.51
C LEU A 71 18.37 1.32 8.79
N SER A 72 18.60 0.10 9.29
CA SER A 72 19.43 -0.15 10.47
C SER A 72 20.48 -1.24 10.19
N GLY A 73 21.74 -0.96 10.54
CA GLY A 73 22.82 -1.91 10.26
C GLY A 73 24.23 -1.34 10.33
N ALA A 74 25.15 -1.98 9.61
CA ALA A 74 26.54 -1.56 9.47
C ALA A 74 26.65 -0.26 8.64
N LYS A 75 27.32 0.76 9.18
CA LYS A 75 27.34 2.11 8.59
C LYS A 75 27.76 2.12 7.13
N GLU A 76 28.82 1.38 6.80
CA GLU A 76 29.37 1.34 5.45
C GLU A 76 28.43 0.73 4.41
N TYR A 77 27.36 0.04 4.84
CA TYR A 77 26.37 -0.60 3.97
C TYR A 77 25.02 0.14 3.91
N LEU A 78 24.77 1.13 4.78
CA LEU A 78 23.49 1.85 4.79
C LEU A 78 23.20 2.60 3.48
N GLU A 79 24.18 3.36 2.95
CA GLU A 79 24.01 4.09 1.69
C GLU A 79 23.89 3.14 0.48
N PRO A 80 24.76 2.12 0.31
CA PRO A 80 24.55 1.12 -0.74
C PRO A 80 23.21 0.39 -0.65
N ALA A 81 22.73 0.08 0.56
CA ALA A 81 21.42 -0.54 0.76
C ALA A 81 20.30 0.40 0.32
N ALA A 82 20.35 1.67 0.70
CA ALA A 82 19.38 2.67 0.25
C ALA A 82 19.36 2.83 -1.28
N ASP A 83 20.53 2.85 -1.93
CA ASP A 83 20.59 2.93 -3.40
C ASP A 83 19.90 1.72 -4.05
N ALA A 84 20.17 0.50 -3.57
CA ALA A 84 19.57 -0.73 -4.09
C ALA A 84 18.06 -0.86 -3.78
N LEU A 85 17.54 -0.24 -2.71
CA LEU A 85 16.09 -0.21 -2.46
C LEU A 85 15.31 0.50 -3.57
N THR A 86 15.92 1.44 -4.29
CA THR A 86 15.25 2.14 -5.40
C THR A 86 14.80 1.15 -6.48
N GLU A 87 15.67 0.21 -6.87
CA GLU A 87 15.34 -0.84 -7.85
C GLU A 87 14.24 -1.76 -7.33
N VAL A 88 14.30 -2.15 -6.05
CA VAL A 88 13.26 -2.96 -5.40
C VAL A 88 11.90 -2.24 -5.45
N PHE A 89 11.86 -0.94 -5.17
CA PHE A 89 10.62 -0.17 -5.21
C PHE A 89 10.04 -0.06 -6.62
N GLU A 90 10.88 0.18 -7.63
CA GLU A 90 10.47 0.18 -9.03
C GLU A 90 9.89 -1.19 -9.47
N GLU A 91 10.51 -2.29 -9.03
CA GLU A 91 10.02 -3.64 -9.28
C GLU A 91 8.67 -3.90 -8.60
N GLN A 92 8.51 -3.49 -7.33
CA GLN A 92 7.22 -3.64 -6.63
C GLN A 92 6.13 -2.76 -7.24
N ILE A 93 6.46 -1.57 -7.75
CA ILE A 93 5.53 -0.70 -8.48
C ILE A 93 5.09 -1.36 -9.80
N ALA A 94 6.02 -1.97 -10.53
CA ALA A 94 5.71 -2.72 -11.74
C ALA A 94 4.83 -3.94 -11.44
N ALA A 95 5.12 -4.67 -10.35
CA ALA A 95 4.31 -5.78 -9.89
C ALA A 95 2.91 -5.33 -9.44
N GLY A 96 2.79 -4.18 -8.75
CA GLY A 96 1.49 -3.57 -8.43
C GLY A 96 0.67 -3.23 -9.66
N THR A 97 1.32 -2.79 -10.74
CA THR A 97 0.66 -2.58 -12.04
C THR A 97 0.13 -3.88 -12.64
N ALA A 98 0.90 -4.97 -12.53
CA ALA A 98 0.45 -6.30 -12.95
C ALA A 98 -0.71 -6.82 -12.09
N ASP A 99 -0.65 -6.61 -10.77
CA ASP A 99 -1.73 -6.94 -9.83
C ASP A 99 -3.03 -6.22 -10.20
N ALA A 100 -2.96 -4.93 -10.51
CA ALA A 100 -4.11 -4.14 -10.94
C ALA A 100 -4.69 -4.64 -12.28
N ALA A 101 -3.85 -5.06 -13.23
CA ALA A 101 -4.30 -5.63 -14.49
C ALA A 101 -4.98 -7.00 -14.32
N ALA A 102 -4.58 -7.77 -13.31
CA ALA A 102 -5.17 -9.07 -12.97
C ALA A 102 -6.35 -8.95 -11.97
N ALA A 103 -6.63 -7.75 -11.47
CA ALA A 103 -7.64 -7.53 -10.45
C ALA A 103 -9.06 -7.81 -10.95
N THR A 104 -9.91 -8.29 -10.04
CA THR A 104 -11.33 -8.51 -10.32
C THR A 104 -12.18 -7.42 -9.69
N LEU A 105 -12.93 -6.67 -10.50
CA LEU A 105 -13.94 -5.74 -9.99
C LEU A 105 -15.09 -6.52 -9.36
N LEU A 106 -15.34 -6.29 -8.07
CA LEU A 106 -16.37 -6.98 -7.29
C LEU A 106 -17.66 -6.16 -7.20
N GLU A 107 -17.54 -4.89 -6.83
CA GLU A 107 -18.68 -4.03 -6.53
C GLU A 107 -18.44 -2.59 -6.99
N ARG A 108 -19.54 -1.86 -7.20
CA ARG A 108 -19.57 -0.42 -7.42
C ARG A 108 -20.54 0.22 -6.46
N GLN A 109 -20.16 1.34 -5.85
CA GLN A 109 -21.03 2.14 -5.01
C GLN A 109 -20.96 3.60 -5.44
N PRO A 110 -22.07 4.35 -5.45
CA PRO A 110 -22.02 5.78 -5.70
C PRO A 110 -21.32 6.48 -4.53
N VAL A 111 -20.56 7.54 -4.81
CA VAL A 111 -19.77 8.25 -3.78
C VAL A 111 -20.64 8.85 -2.68
N ASP A 112 -21.87 9.21 -3.01
CA ASP A 112 -22.82 9.75 -2.04
C ASP A 112 -23.40 8.67 -1.11
N GLY A 113 -23.22 7.39 -1.43
CA GLY A 113 -23.69 6.23 -0.70
C GLY A 113 -22.73 5.73 0.38
N ILE A 114 -21.46 6.16 0.37
CA ILE A 114 -20.39 5.69 1.25
C ILE A 114 -19.80 6.86 2.04
N VAL A 115 -19.53 6.62 3.32
CA VAL A 115 -18.85 7.55 4.24
C VAL A 115 -17.64 6.85 4.85
N PHE A 116 -16.54 7.58 5.03
CA PHE A 116 -15.36 7.09 5.74
C PHE A 116 -15.39 7.55 7.18
N GLN A 117 -15.14 6.63 8.11
CA GLN A 117 -15.11 6.90 9.54
C GLN A 117 -13.87 6.30 10.18
N ALA A 118 -13.29 6.99 11.16
CA ALA A 118 -12.18 6.48 11.93
C ALA A 118 -12.63 5.25 12.74
N VAL A 119 -11.74 4.28 12.87
CA VAL A 119 -11.96 3.06 13.67
C VAL A 119 -10.78 2.85 14.62
N PRO A 120 -10.98 2.20 15.77
CA PRO A 120 -9.87 1.84 16.66
C PRO A 120 -9.06 0.67 16.09
N GLU A 121 -7.84 0.46 16.62
CA GLU A 121 -6.88 -0.57 16.19
C GLU A 121 -7.51 -1.98 16.12
N GLU A 122 -8.39 -2.33 17.08
CA GLU A 122 -9.01 -3.66 17.13
C GLU A 122 -10.03 -3.91 16.01
N GLU A 123 -10.45 -2.85 15.32
CA GLU A 123 -11.42 -2.88 14.24
C GLU A 123 -10.81 -2.75 12.84
N GLU A 124 -9.49 -2.52 12.78
CA GLU A 124 -8.71 -2.36 11.55
C GLU A 124 -8.84 -3.58 10.63
N GLN A 125 -8.72 -3.33 9.32
CA GLN A 125 -8.79 -4.37 8.30
C GLN A 125 -7.58 -4.25 7.38
N PRO A 126 -6.44 -4.88 7.74
CA PRO A 126 -5.21 -4.80 6.96
C PRO A 126 -5.36 -5.24 5.49
N GLN A 127 -6.28 -6.17 5.22
CA GLN A 127 -6.61 -6.61 3.86
C GLN A 127 -7.33 -5.56 2.99
N LEU A 128 -7.80 -4.45 3.56
CA LEU A 128 -8.55 -3.41 2.84
C LEU A 128 -7.68 -2.17 2.61
N VAL A 129 -7.26 -1.99 1.37
CA VAL A 129 -6.45 -0.87 0.90
C VAL A 129 -7.37 0.30 0.57
N LEU A 130 -7.40 1.28 1.47
CA LEU A 130 -8.15 2.53 1.30
C LEU A 130 -7.19 3.68 0.96
N PRO A 131 -7.50 4.54 -0.02
CA PRO A 131 -6.70 5.73 -0.32
C PRO A 131 -6.61 6.66 0.89
N GLU A 132 -5.41 7.10 1.24
CA GLU A 132 -5.18 7.89 2.46
C GLU A 132 -5.86 9.27 2.39
N TRP A 133 -6.01 9.84 1.20
CA TRP A 133 -6.73 11.11 1.02
C TRP A 133 -8.23 11.03 1.29
N LEU A 134 -8.79 9.83 1.51
CA LEU A 134 -10.17 9.64 1.94
C LEU A 134 -10.30 9.49 3.46
N ALA A 135 -9.17 9.43 4.19
CA ALA A 135 -9.19 9.26 5.62
C ALA A 135 -9.85 10.46 6.32
N PRO A 136 -10.73 10.22 7.30
CA PRO A 136 -11.30 11.29 8.10
C PRO A 136 -10.24 11.85 9.06
N GLU A 137 -10.46 13.08 9.53
CA GLU A 137 -9.60 13.71 10.53
C GLU A 137 -9.49 12.84 11.80
N GLY A 138 -8.25 12.59 12.24
CA GLY A 138 -7.96 11.80 13.43
C GLY A 138 -7.88 10.28 13.22
N ALA A 139 -8.03 9.78 11.99
CA ALA A 139 -7.72 8.38 11.68
C ALA A 139 -6.20 8.11 11.75
N GLU A 140 -5.82 6.96 12.31
CA GLU A 140 -4.45 6.47 12.28
C GLU A 140 -4.22 5.72 10.95
N LEU A 141 -3.29 6.18 10.12
CA LEU A 141 -3.08 5.60 8.79
C LEU A 141 -2.19 4.34 8.84
N PRO A 142 -2.36 3.40 7.90
CA PRO A 142 -3.31 3.42 6.79
C PRO A 142 -4.66 2.73 7.10
N TRP A 143 -4.80 2.05 8.24
CA TRP A 143 -5.95 1.16 8.50
C TRP A 143 -6.96 1.66 9.54
N GLY A 144 -6.67 2.73 10.26
CA GLY A 144 -7.51 3.32 11.31
C GLY A 144 -8.75 4.06 10.79
N PHE A 145 -9.24 3.70 9.60
CA PHE A 145 -10.55 4.11 9.10
C PHE A 145 -11.16 3.04 8.20
N THR A 146 -12.48 3.09 8.06
CA THR A 146 -13.24 2.15 7.22
C THR A 146 -14.32 2.87 6.42
N ALA A 147 -14.80 2.24 5.35
CA ALA A 147 -15.94 2.69 4.60
C ALA A 147 -17.24 2.05 5.15
N VAL A 148 -18.27 2.89 5.31
CA VAL A 148 -19.61 2.46 5.71
C VAL A 148 -20.65 3.02 4.74
N ASP A 149 -21.76 2.30 4.57
CA ASP A 149 -22.91 2.80 3.84
C ASP A 149 -23.72 3.81 4.66
N ARG A 150 -24.74 4.42 4.04
CA ARG A 150 -25.65 5.38 4.71
C ARG A 150 -26.40 4.82 5.92
N THR A 151 -26.48 3.51 6.07
CA THR A 151 -27.10 2.86 7.23
C THR A 151 -26.11 2.62 8.37
N GLY A 152 -24.82 2.92 8.14
CA GLY A 152 -23.73 2.65 9.07
C GLY A 152 -23.17 1.23 8.99
N ALA A 153 -23.60 0.43 7.99
CA ALA A 153 -23.08 -0.90 7.79
C ALA A 153 -21.74 -0.85 7.04
N ARG A 154 -20.79 -1.72 7.40
CA ARG A 154 -19.47 -1.78 6.74
C ARG A 154 -19.63 -2.12 5.25
N TRP A 155 -18.87 -1.40 4.42
CA TRP A 155 -18.65 -1.70 3.02
C TRP A 155 -17.14 -1.71 2.74
N PRO A 156 -16.56 -2.79 2.21
CA PRO A 156 -17.19 -4.07 1.87
C PRO A 156 -17.78 -4.82 3.07
N ARG A 157 -18.74 -5.71 2.79
CA ARG A 157 -19.33 -6.57 3.82
C ARG A 157 -18.30 -7.60 4.32
N ALA A 158 -18.45 -8.05 5.57
CA ALA A 158 -17.53 -8.99 6.20
C ALA A 158 -17.30 -10.25 5.36
N GLU A 159 -18.32 -10.80 4.70
CA GLU A 159 -18.18 -12.02 3.90
C GLU A 159 -17.32 -11.81 2.64
N VAL A 160 -17.27 -10.59 2.12
CA VAL A 160 -16.39 -10.21 1.00
C VAL A 160 -14.95 -10.08 1.51
N VAL A 161 -14.78 -9.42 2.65
CA VAL A 161 -13.49 -9.27 3.32
C VAL A 161 -12.88 -10.63 3.68
N GLU A 162 -13.66 -11.57 4.23
CA GLU A 162 -13.19 -12.90 4.59
C GLU A 162 -12.81 -13.76 3.37
N ARG A 163 -13.45 -13.51 2.22
CA ARG A 163 -13.20 -14.26 0.99
C ARG A 163 -11.92 -13.80 0.27
N HIS A 164 -11.54 -12.55 0.43
CA HIS A 164 -10.50 -11.92 -0.35
C HIS A 164 -9.36 -11.45 0.56
N ARG A 165 -8.14 -11.92 0.25
CA ARG A 165 -6.93 -11.61 1.04
C ARG A 165 -6.46 -10.16 0.86
N ARG A 166 -6.79 -9.56 -0.29
CA ARG A 166 -6.37 -8.22 -0.71
C ARG A 166 -7.51 -7.55 -1.46
N LEU A 167 -8.02 -6.46 -0.89
CA LEU A 167 -9.11 -5.65 -1.44
C LEU A 167 -8.63 -4.21 -1.57
N ALA A 168 -9.03 -3.52 -2.65
CA ALA A 168 -8.72 -2.11 -2.84
C ALA A 168 -9.99 -1.34 -3.20
N VAL A 169 -10.19 -0.18 -2.56
CA VAL A 169 -11.26 0.76 -2.89
C VAL A 169 -10.69 1.88 -3.76
N VAL A 170 -11.18 1.97 -4.99
CA VAL A 170 -10.73 2.96 -5.97
C VAL A 170 -11.81 4.03 -6.14
N PRO A 171 -11.55 5.29 -5.74
CA PRO A 171 -12.41 6.41 -6.08
C PRO A 171 -12.20 6.81 -7.54
N PHE A 172 -13.25 6.82 -8.34
CA PHE A 172 -13.16 7.31 -9.72
C PHE A 172 -14.49 7.89 -10.21
N GLY A 173 -14.47 9.16 -10.61
CA GLY A 173 -15.69 9.88 -10.98
C GLY A 173 -16.65 9.99 -9.79
N GLU A 174 -17.90 9.57 -9.98
CA GLU A 174 -18.95 9.57 -8.95
C GLU A 174 -19.14 8.19 -8.29
N GLU A 175 -18.16 7.29 -8.44
CA GLU A 175 -18.21 5.93 -7.88
C GLU A 175 -16.98 5.60 -7.01
N TYR A 176 -17.20 4.74 -6.03
CA TYR A 176 -16.18 3.88 -5.41
C TYR A 176 -16.26 2.49 -6.03
N LEU A 177 -15.13 1.97 -6.48
CA LEU A 177 -15.00 0.67 -7.11
C LEU A 177 -14.23 -0.25 -6.16
N LEU A 178 -14.80 -1.41 -5.84
CA LEU A 178 -14.14 -2.40 -5.00
C LEU A 178 -13.49 -3.47 -5.88
N TYR A 179 -12.17 -3.59 -5.80
CA TYR A 179 -11.41 -4.61 -6.51
C TYR A 179 -10.87 -5.66 -5.54
N ALA A 180 -10.85 -6.91 -5.97
CA ALA A 180 -9.99 -7.94 -5.40
C ALA A 180 -8.68 -8.01 -6.19
N LEU A 181 -7.56 -7.80 -5.50
CA LEU A 181 -6.23 -8.02 -6.06
C LEU A 181 -5.91 -9.53 -6.04
N PRO A 182 -5.05 -10.02 -6.97
CA PRO A 182 -4.54 -11.38 -6.88
C PRO A 182 -3.78 -11.59 -5.55
N PRO A 183 -3.64 -12.82 -5.06
CA PRO A 183 -2.73 -13.09 -3.95
C PRO A 183 -1.32 -12.64 -4.33
N LEU A 184 -0.55 -12.19 -3.34
CA LEU A 184 0.90 -12.05 -3.54
C LEU A 184 1.47 -13.43 -3.87
N GLU A 185 2.38 -13.51 -4.82
CA GLU A 185 3.17 -14.71 -5.01
C GLU A 185 3.93 -14.94 -3.69
N GLU A 186 3.64 -16.05 -3.01
CA GLU A 186 4.47 -16.49 -1.90
C GLU A 186 5.84 -16.78 -2.51
N GLU A 187 6.90 -16.13 -2.03
CA GLU A 187 8.25 -16.63 -2.26
C GLU A 187 8.23 -18.07 -1.78
N GLU A 188 8.42 -19.04 -2.70
CA GLU A 188 8.58 -20.43 -2.33
C GLU A 188 9.62 -20.46 -1.21
N GLU A 189 9.21 -20.83 0.02
CA GLU A 189 10.14 -21.14 1.10
C GLU A 189 11.09 -22.22 0.54
N LYS A 190 12.27 -21.80 0.10
CA LYS A 190 13.34 -22.70 -0.37
C LYS A 190 14.16 -23.23 0.79
#